data_AF-A0A257VTE6-F1
#
_entry.id   AF-A0A257VTE6-F1
#
_cell.length_a   1.000
_cell.length_b   1.000
_cell.length_c   1.000
_cell.angle_alpha   90.00
_cell.angle_beta   90.00
_cell.angle_gamma   90.00
#
_symmetry.space_group_name_H-M   'P 1'
#
loop_
_entity.id
_entity.type
_entity.pdbx_description
1 polymer ?
#
loop_
_entity_poly.entity_id
_entity_poly.type
_entity_poly.pdbx_seq_one_letter_code
_entity_poly.pdbx_strand_id
1 'polypeptide(L)'
;AAELALAVVDHPRDSFLDYAARQTTRELKPVWIPAVLAGRLNVEGKIQRLIFAVEATQATELIPRLVDDLQAGKVADEHRSQVLELIGALGQPQHLRLVLDQALAAGAPPAETAELLKAVLTAQRRRNTRPAGELLPVAQLLQSPAPEVAILAAECLASWKLTAAMPELQAIATSSGRLEALRKAAILALAALDSDETRNTLQDLAANETAESVSAAAVAALVPLQPQLAAKISIEWLRKSTSPEEQGHVVQAFLQKQGAPDLLASALSDQTLPEDVAKIALRSVTGSGREEPKLIAALTQAGGIRSEPKLLTAAQMAEMVAEIRGQGDPARGEAIFRRTDLSCFKCHAIGGAGG
;
A
#
# COMPACT_ATOMS: atom_id res chain seq x y z
N ALA A 1 -38.15 11.27 -15.53
CA ALA A 1 -36.98 10.71 -16.23
C ALA A 1 -35.81 10.46 -15.28
N ALA A 2 -35.22 11.49 -14.67
CA ALA A 2 -34.07 11.32 -13.77
C ALA A 2 -34.37 10.41 -12.57
N GLU A 3 -35.52 10.57 -11.91
CA GLU A 3 -35.92 9.68 -10.80
C GLU A 3 -36.03 8.20 -11.20
N LEU A 4 -36.53 7.94 -12.42
CA LEU A 4 -36.63 6.57 -12.95
C LEU A 4 -35.25 6.00 -13.26
N ALA A 5 -34.36 6.79 -13.86
CA ALA A 5 -32.98 6.38 -14.12
C ALA A 5 -32.23 6.06 -12.82
N LEU A 6 -32.44 6.86 -11.77
CA LEU A 6 -31.87 6.63 -10.45
C LEU A 6 -32.51 5.44 -9.73
N ALA A 7 -33.77 5.12 -9.98
CA ALA A 7 -34.44 3.96 -9.38
C ALA A 7 -33.93 2.62 -9.90
N VAL A 8 -33.16 2.60 -11.00
CA VAL A 8 -32.60 1.35 -11.57
C VAL A 8 -31.75 0.59 -10.56
N VAL A 9 -31.06 1.28 -9.64
CA VAL A 9 -30.20 0.61 -8.64
C VAL A 9 -30.98 -0.14 -7.56
N ASP A 10 -32.30 0.04 -7.49
CA ASP A 10 -33.16 -0.71 -6.56
C ASP A 10 -33.52 -2.11 -7.08
N HIS A 11 -33.07 -2.45 -8.30
CA HIS A 11 -33.38 -3.70 -8.97
C HIS A 11 -32.11 -4.41 -9.47
N PRO A 12 -32.15 -5.75 -9.69
CA PRO A 12 -31.09 -6.46 -10.39
C PRO A 12 -30.82 -5.85 -11.77
N ARG A 13 -29.54 -5.73 -12.12
CA ARG A 13 -29.11 -5.07 -13.36
C ARG A 13 -27.94 -5.82 -14.00
N ASP A 14 -27.98 -5.93 -15.32
CA ASP A 14 -26.85 -6.39 -16.11
C ASP A 14 -25.93 -5.22 -16.51
N SER A 15 -24.84 -5.53 -17.20
CA SER A 15 -23.88 -4.52 -17.65
C SER A 15 -24.48 -3.49 -18.62
N PHE A 16 -25.49 -3.85 -19.41
CA PHE A 16 -26.12 -2.95 -20.38
C PHE A 16 -27.06 -1.96 -19.69
N LEU A 17 -27.86 -2.44 -18.74
CA LEU A 17 -28.72 -1.61 -17.90
C LEU A 17 -27.90 -0.68 -17.01
N ASP A 18 -26.81 -1.15 -16.41
CA ASP A 18 -25.91 -0.29 -15.62
C ASP A 18 -25.30 0.82 -16.48
N TYR A 19 -24.80 0.48 -17.68
CA TYR A 19 -24.25 1.45 -18.62
C TYR A 19 -25.29 2.49 -19.05
N ALA A 20 -26.48 2.05 -19.49
CA ALA A 20 -27.54 2.94 -19.92
C ALA A 20 -28.04 3.86 -18.79
N ALA A 21 -28.14 3.34 -17.57
CA ALA A 21 -28.51 4.13 -16.40
C ALA A 21 -27.44 5.19 -16.07
N ARG A 22 -26.15 4.83 -16.13
CA ARG A 22 -25.04 5.79 -15.92
C ARG A 22 -25.06 6.88 -16.97
N GLN A 23 -25.23 6.53 -18.24
CA GLN A 23 -25.29 7.50 -19.34
C GLN A 23 -26.48 8.45 -19.19
N THR A 24 -27.67 7.90 -18.90
CA THR A 24 -28.88 8.71 -18.68
C THR A 24 -28.72 9.65 -17.49
N THR A 25 -28.12 9.18 -16.39
CA THR A 25 -27.87 9.99 -15.19
C THR A 25 -26.88 11.13 -15.48
N ARG A 26 -25.87 10.88 -16.32
CA ARG A 26 -24.93 11.93 -16.79
C ARG A 26 -25.62 12.99 -17.64
N GLU A 27 -26.40 12.59 -18.63
CA GLU A 27 -27.09 13.53 -19.53
C GLU A 27 -28.09 14.41 -18.79
N LEU A 28 -28.77 13.85 -17.77
CA LEU A 28 -29.75 14.58 -16.97
C LEU A 28 -29.15 15.40 -15.83
N LYS A 29 -27.81 15.47 -15.68
CA LYS A 29 -27.10 16.22 -14.63
C LYS A 29 -27.66 17.63 -14.40
N PRO A 30 -27.92 18.45 -15.44
CA PRO A 30 -28.44 19.82 -15.26
C PRO A 30 -29.83 19.89 -14.60
N VAL A 31 -30.59 18.79 -14.62
CA VAL A 31 -31.96 18.73 -14.12
C VAL A 31 -32.01 18.16 -12.70
N TRP A 32 -31.33 17.04 -12.46
CA TRP A 32 -31.50 16.30 -11.20
C TRP A 32 -30.64 16.85 -10.06
N ILE A 33 -29.44 17.40 -10.32
CA ILE A 33 -28.62 17.99 -9.25
C ILE A 33 -29.34 19.15 -8.56
N PRO A 34 -29.86 20.16 -9.29
CA PRO A 34 -30.61 21.24 -8.64
C PRO A 34 -31.86 20.73 -7.91
N ALA A 35 -32.52 19.68 -8.42
CA ALA A 35 -33.68 19.09 -7.78
C ALA A 35 -33.33 18.40 -6.45
N VAL A 36 -32.21 17.67 -6.38
CA VAL A 36 -31.71 17.06 -5.13
C VAL A 36 -31.32 18.13 -4.11
N LEU A 37 -30.57 19.16 -4.54
CA LEU A 37 -30.15 20.26 -3.67
C LEU A 37 -31.34 21.08 -3.13
N ALA A 38 -32.39 21.24 -3.93
CA ALA A 38 -33.62 21.92 -3.53
C ALA A 38 -34.58 21.02 -2.71
N GLY A 39 -34.21 19.77 -2.41
CA GLY A 39 -35.06 18.81 -1.69
C GLY A 39 -36.31 18.36 -2.46
N ARG A 40 -36.35 18.58 -3.79
CA ARG A 40 -37.49 18.25 -4.65
C ARG A 40 -37.45 16.81 -5.15
N LEU A 41 -36.28 16.20 -5.18
CA LEU A 41 -36.10 14.79 -5.54
C LEU A 41 -35.99 13.97 -4.27
N ASN A 42 -36.96 13.09 -4.03
CA ASN A 42 -36.97 12.27 -2.82
C ASN A 42 -35.89 11.19 -2.88
N VAL A 43 -34.75 11.49 -2.25
CA VAL A 43 -33.64 10.56 -1.99
C VAL A 43 -33.65 10.05 -0.55
N GLU A 44 -34.64 10.44 0.26
CA GLU A 44 -34.71 10.06 1.67
C GLU A 44 -34.94 8.55 1.80
N GLY A 45 -34.10 7.88 2.61
CA GLY A 45 -34.07 6.42 2.72
C GLY A 45 -33.52 5.70 1.48
N LYS A 46 -32.94 6.42 0.50
CA LYS A 46 -32.48 5.86 -0.79
C LYS A 46 -31.07 6.31 -1.14
N ILE A 47 -30.17 6.26 -0.15
CA ILE A 47 -28.77 6.72 -0.28
C ILE A 47 -28.03 6.04 -1.44
N GLN A 48 -28.32 4.77 -1.73
CA GLN A 48 -27.80 4.02 -2.87
C GLN A 48 -28.01 4.71 -4.22
N ARG A 49 -29.15 5.39 -4.40
CA ARG A 49 -29.47 6.15 -5.62
C ARG A 49 -28.57 7.37 -5.74
N LEU A 50 -28.28 8.03 -4.61
CA LEU A 50 -27.39 9.19 -4.56
C LEU A 50 -25.93 8.79 -4.80
N ILE A 51 -25.46 7.69 -4.17
CA ILE A 51 -24.13 7.10 -4.38
C ILE A 51 -23.92 6.82 -5.87
N PHE A 52 -24.84 6.09 -6.49
CA PHE A 52 -24.78 5.78 -7.92
C PHE A 52 -24.74 7.04 -8.79
N ALA A 53 -25.55 8.05 -8.47
CA ALA A 53 -25.59 9.30 -9.21
C ALA A 53 -24.26 10.04 -9.14
N VAL A 54 -23.67 10.15 -7.94
CA VAL A 54 -22.38 10.80 -7.72
C VAL A 54 -21.25 10.04 -8.40
N GLU A 55 -21.21 8.71 -8.29
CA GLU A 55 -20.24 7.86 -9.00
C GLU A 55 -20.32 8.05 -10.51
N ALA A 56 -21.53 7.98 -11.06
CA ALA A 56 -21.76 8.10 -12.49
C ALA A 56 -21.31 9.46 -13.02
N THR A 57 -21.55 10.54 -12.28
CA THR A 57 -21.41 11.91 -12.79
C THR A 57 -20.22 12.68 -12.22
N GLN A 58 -19.52 12.13 -11.22
CA GLN A 58 -18.51 12.82 -10.44
C GLN A 58 -19.03 14.17 -9.88
N ALA A 59 -20.29 14.19 -9.43
CA ALA A 59 -20.99 15.38 -8.98
C ALA A 59 -20.48 15.87 -7.61
N THR A 60 -19.43 16.70 -7.64
CA THR A 60 -18.84 17.34 -6.45
C THR A 60 -19.84 18.20 -5.67
N GLU A 61 -20.87 18.71 -6.34
CA GLU A 61 -21.91 19.58 -5.80
C GLU A 61 -22.78 18.89 -4.73
N LEU A 62 -22.77 17.55 -4.71
CA LEU A 62 -23.57 16.74 -3.78
C LEU A 62 -22.76 16.18 -2.61
N ILE A 63 -21.45 16.40 -2.60
CA ILE A 63 -20.60 15.98 -1.49
C ILE A 63 -21.01 16.64 -0.16
N PRO A 64 -21.37 17.95 -0.08
CA PRO A 64 -21.90 18.52 1.16
C PRO A 64 -23.07 17.71 1.72
N ARG A 65 -24.01 17.31 0.85
CA ARG A 65 -25.17 16.52 1.26
C ARG A 65 -24.78 15.14 1.78
N LEU A 66 -23.81 14.47 1.14
CA LEU A 66 -23.31 13.18 1.63
C LEU A 66 -22.61 13.30 2.99
N VAL A 67 -21.91 14.41 3.23
CA VAL A 67 -21.30 14.70 4.54
C VAL A 67 -22.39 14.95 5.59
N ASP A 68 -23.41 15.74 5.28
CA ASP A 68 -24.54 16.01 6.19
C ASP A 68 -25.29 14.72 6.56
N ASP A 69 -25.57 13.86 5.57
CA ASP A 69 -26.25 12.58 5.80
C ASP A 69 -25.38 11.63 6.65
N LEU A 70 -24.06 11.64 6.45
CA LEU A 70 -23.11 10.87 7.25
C LEU A 70 -23.08 11.36 8.71
N GLN A 71 -22.98 12.68 8.93
CA GLN A 71 -22.94 13.27 10.27
C GLN A 71 -24.27 13.11 11.02
N ALA A 72 -25.39 13.15 10.30
CA ALA A 72 -26.72 12.93 10.86
C ALA A 72 -27.04 11.45 11.15
N GLY A 73 -26.12 10.51 10.86
CA GLY A 73 -26.35 9.08 11.05
C GLY A 73 -27.42 8.51 10.11
N LYS A 74 -27.67 9.16 8.97
CA LYS A 74 -28.67 8.74 7.96
C LYS A 74 -28.12 7.76 6.94
N VAL A 75 -26.80 7.51 6.96
CA VAL A 75 -26.13 6.53 6.11
C VAL A 75 -26.08 5.20 6.85
N ALA A 76 -26.78 4.19 6.32
CA ALA A 76 -26.71 2.82 6.85
C ALA A 76 -25.28 2.25 6.72
N ASP A 77 -24.90 1.37 7.65
CA ASP A 77 -23.54 0.80 7.72
C ASP A 77 -23.08 0.17 6.40
N GLU A 78 -23.97 -0.52 5.69
CA GLU A 78 -23.70 -1.15 4.38
C GLU A 78 -23.29 -0.16 3.27
N HIS A 79 -23.67 1.12 3.40
CA HIS A 79 -23.36 2.17 2.43
C HIS A 79 -22.28 3.13 2.93
N ARG A 80 -21.91 3.06 4.20
CA ARG A 80 -20.99 3.99 4.85
C ARG A 80 -19.63 4.05 4.16
N SER A 81 -19.05 2.88 3.86
CA SER A 81 -17.77 2.78 3.18
C SER A 81 -17.77 3.44 1.80
N GLN A 82 -18.84 3.23 1.01
CA GLN A 82 -19.00 3.84 -0.31
C GLN A 82 -19.13 5.36 -0.23
N VAL A 83 -19.92 5.86 0.73
CA VAL A 83 -20.06 7.31 0.97
C VAL A 83 -18.72 7.94 1.34
N LEU A 84 -17.96 7.30 2.23
CA LEU A 84 -16.62 7.77 2.63
C LEU A 84 -15.62 7.74 1.48
N GLU A 85 -15.67 6.72 0.61
CA GLU A 85 -14.86 6.70 -0.61
C GLU A 85 -15.20 7.88 -1.53
N LEU A 86 -16.49 8.18 -1.73
CA LEU A 86 -16.92 9.34 -2.53
C LEU A 86 -16.46 10.66 -1.91
N ILE A 87 -16.58 10.83 -0.60
CA ILE A 87 -16.12 12.03 0.10
C ILE A 87 -14.60 12.17 -0.04
N GLY A 88 -13.83 11.09 0.11
CA GLY A 88 -12.38 11.11 -0.13
C GLY A 88 -12.04 11.45 -1.59
N ALA A 89 -12.73 10.82 -2.54
CA ALA A 89 -12.46 10.97 -3.96
C ALA A 89 -12.85 12.36 -4.51
N LEU A 90 -13.90 13.01 -3.99
CA LEU A 90 -14.51 14.20 -4.58
C LEU A 90 -14.64 15.40 -3.63
N GLY A 91 -14.44 15.20 -2.32
CA GLY A 91 -14.64 16.23 -1.31
C GLY A 91 -13.66 17.39 -1.38
N GLN A 92 -14.14 18.58 -1.05
CA GLN A 92 -13.33 19.79 -0.93
C GLN A 92 -12.75 19.90 0.49
N PRO A 93 -11.71 20.73 0.72
CA PRO A 93 -11.07 20.86 2.04
C PRO A 93 -12.03 21.08 3.21
N GLN A 94 -13.12 21.82 3.00
CA GLN A 94 -14.15 22.08 4.02
C GLN A 94 -14.96 20.82 4.36
N HIS A 95 -15.27 19.97 3.38
CA HIS A 95 -15.98 18.70 3.60
C HIS A 95 -15.08 17.69 4.32
N LEU A 96 -13.80 17.63 3.92
CA LEU A 96 -12.81 16.78 4.58
C LEU A 96 -12.54 17.23 6.01
N ARG A 97 -12.69 18.53 6.30
CA ARG A 97 -12.62 19.06 7.67
C ARG A 97 -13.74 18.51 8.54
N LEU A 98 -14.98 18.51 8.05
CA LEU A 98 -16.12 17.92 8.76
C LEU A 98 -15.92 16.43 9.08
N VAL A 99 -15.36 15.68 8.13
CA VAL A 99 -14.98 14.25 8.33
C VAL A 99 -13.88 14.10 9.37
N LEU A 100 -12.84 14.95 9.33
CA LEU A 100 -11.76 14.94 10.31
C LEU A 100 -12.27 15.31 11.71
N ASP A 101 -13.13 16.32 11.83
CA ASP A 101 -13.70 16.74 13.12
C ASP A 101 -14.51 15.60 13.75
N GLN A 102 -15.26 14.83 12.94
CA GLN A 102 -15.95 13.63 13.41
C GLN A 102 -14.97 12.54 13.87
N ALA A 103 -13.86 12.34 13.16
CA ALA A 103 -12.83 11.39 13.57
C ALA A 103 -12.14 11.78 14.89
N LEU A 104 -12.07 13.09 15.17
CA LEU A 104 -11.48 13.65 16.39
C LEU A 104 -12.48 13.77 17.55
N ALA A 105 -13.77 13.49 17.32
CA ALA A 105 -14.79 13.59 18.33
C ALA A 105 -14.53 12.62 19.50
N ALA A 106 -14.69 13.13 20.72
CA ALA A 106 -14.52 12.32 21.91
C ALA A 106 -15.55 11.17 21.94
N GLY A 107 -15.05 9.94 22.14
CA GLY A 107 -15.89 8.74 22.22
C GLY A 107 -16.31 8.15 20.87
N ALA A 108 -15.78 8.64 19.74
CA ALA A 108 -15.97 8.00 18.44
C ALA A 108 -15.52 6.52 18.49
N PRO A 109 -16.32 5.56 17.98
CA PRO A 109 -15.92 4.16 17.92
C PRO A 109 -14.64 3.98 17.08
N PRO A 110 -13.66 3.15 17.51
CA PRO A 110 -12.40 3.01 16.80
C PRO A 110 -12.52 2.61 15.32
N ALA A 111 -13.47 1.74 14.99
CA ALA A 111 -13.73 1.32 13.61
C ALA A 111 -14.20 2.51 12.75
N GLU A 112 -15.12 3.32 13.28
CA GLU A 112 -15.60 4.53 12.61
C GLU A 112 -14.48 5.56 12.45
N THR A 113 -13.67 5.79 13.48
CA THR A 113 -12.50 6.69 13.40
C THR A 113 -11.54 6.25 12.30
N ALA A 114 -11.26 4.95 12.20
CA ALA A 114 -10.37 4.40 11.17
C ALA A 114 -10.93 4.64 9.75
N GLU A 115 -12.22 4.41 9.52
CA GLU A 115 -12.85 4.68 8.22
C GLU A 115 -12.80 6.16 7.83
N LEU A 116 -13.06 7.07 8.77
CA LEU A 116 -13.01 8.52 8.55
C LEU A 116 -11.58 8.98 8.22
N LEU A 117 -10.57 8.47 8.92
CA LEU A 117 -9.15 8.74 8.61
C LEU A 117 -8.75 8.22 7.23
N LYS A 118 -9.21 7.02 6.84
CA LYS A 118 -8.98 6.48 5.49
C LYS A 118 -9.60 7.36 4.40
N ALA A 119 -10.78 7.93 4.64
CA ALA A 119 -11.44 8.84 3.70
C ALA A 119 -10.61 10.11 3.46
N VAL A 120 -10.11 10.75 4.52
CA VAL A 120 -9.26 11.95 4.38
C VAL A 120 -7.89 11.64 3.76
N LEU A 121 -7.30 10.48 4.08
CA LEU A 121 -6.07 10.01 3.43
C LEU A 121 -6.27 9.71 1.95
N THR A 122 -7.44 9.20 1.55
CA THR A 122 -7.79 8.97 0.15
C THR A 122 -7.78 10.26 -0.65
N ALA A 123 -8.30 11.36 -0.09
CA ALA A 123 -8.25 12.67 -0.72
C ALA A 123 -6.81 13.17 -0.92
N GLN A 124 -5.95 12.96 0.08
CA GLN A 124 -4.54 13.34 0.01
C GLN A 124 -3.78 12.50 -1.02
N ARG A 125 -4.00 11.18 -1.06
CA ARG A 125 -3.32 10.25 -2.00
C ARG A 125 -3.76 10.45 -3.45
N ARG A 126 -5.06 10.61 -3.70
CA ARG A 126 -5.61 10.69 -5.07
C ARG A 126 -5.50 12.09 -5.67
N ARG A 127 -5.62 13.14 -4.85
CA ARG A 127 -5.76 14.54 -5.34
C ARG A 127 -4.84 15.54 -4.64
N ASN A 128 -3.95 15.10 -3.75
CA ASN A 128 -3.12 16.00 -2.94
C ASN A 128 -3.97 17.06 -2.19
N THR A 129 -5.18 16.68 -1.76
CA THR A 129 -6.11 17.57 -1.06
C THR A 129 -6.20 17.17 0.41
N ARG A 130 -6.00 18.15 1.30
CA ARG A 130 -6.09 17.96 2.76
C ARG A 130 -7.29 18.69 3.36
N PRO A 131 -7.74 18.32 4.58
CA PRO A 131 -8.76 19.07 5.30
C PRO A 131 -8.35 20.53 5.53
N ALA A 132 -9.33 21.43 5.61
CA ALA A 132 -9.12 22.84 5.91
C ALA A 132 -8.82 23.08 7.40
N GLY A 133 -8.11 24.18 7.70
CA GLY A 133 -7.84 24.62 9.08
C GLY A 133 -6.73 23.84 9.78
N GLU A 134 -6.78 23.84 11.12
CA GLU A 134 -5.80 23.18 11.99
C GLU A 134 -5.91 21.66 11.93
N LEU A 135 -4.77 20.99 11.70
CA LEU A 135 -4.67 19.52 11.50
C LEU A 135 -3.90 18.80 12.61
N LEU A 136 -3.09 19.53 13.39
CA LEU A 136 -2.28 18.97 14.47
C LEU A 136 -3.06 18.16 15.52
N PRO A 137 -4.35 18.45 15.82
CA PRO A 137 -5.12 17.62 16.74
C PRO A 137 -5.16 16.13 16.39
N VAL A 138 -4.92 15.73 15.14
CA VAL A 138 -4.79 14.30 14.76
C VAL A 138 -3.66 13.58 15.51
N ALA A 139 -2.64 14.30 15.99
CA ALA A 139 -1.55 13.72 16.78
C ALA A 139 -2.06 13.01 18.04
N GLN A 140 -3.15 13.48 18.66
CA GLN A 140 -3.72 12.84 19.85
C GLN A 140 -4.15 11.37 19.60
N LEU A 141 -4.48 11.03 18.35
CA LEU A 141 -4.91 9.70 17.95
C LEU A 141 -3.74 8.70 17.89
N LEU A 142 -2.48 9.16 17.93
CA LEU A 142 -1.30 8.29 18.09
C LEU A 142 -1.33 7.50 19.40
N GLN A 143 -2.01 8.01 20.42
CA GLN A 143 -2.17 7.34 21.72
C GLN A 143 -3.41 6.43 21.79
N SER A 144 -4.13 6.24 20.68
CA SER A 144 -5.29 5.37 20.64
C SER A 144 -4.92 3.93 21.05
N PRO A 145 -5.73 3.27 21.89
CA PRO A 145 -5.53 1.84 22.21
C PRO A 145 -5.83 0.94 21.00
N ALA A 146 -6.52 1.45 19.98
CA ALA A 146 -6.77 0.73 18.73
C ALA A 146 -5.60 0.96 17.75
N PRO A 147 -4.80 -0.08 17.42
CA PRO A 147 -3.58 0.09 16.62
C PRO A 147 -3.84 0.69 15.23
N GLU A 148 -4.94 0.31 14.58
CA GLU A 148 -5.31 0.82 13.26
C GLU A 148 -5.50 2.34 13.25
N VAL A 149 -6.16 2.89 14.28
CA VAL A 149 -6.37 4.34 14.43
C VAL A 149 -5.04 5.05 14.62
N ALA A 150 -4.15 4.53 15.47
CA ALA A 150 -2.84 5.13 15.71
C ALA A 150 -1.96 5.11 14.45
N ILE A 151 -1.99 4.02 13.68
CA ILE A 151 -1.26 3.90 12.41
C ILE A 151 -1.78 4.92 11.39
N LEU A 152 -3.10 5.00 11.20
CA LEU A 152 -3.72 5.97 10.28
C LEU A 152 -3.46 7.42 10.71
N ALA A 153 -3.38 7.69 12.01
CA ALA A 153 -3.00 9.00 12.52
C ALA A 153 -1.54 9.35 12.13
N ALA A 154 -0.60 8.42 12.28
CA ALA A 154 0.78 8.59 11.83
C ALA A 154 0.85 8.86 10.32
N GLU A 155 0.08 8.13 9.52
CA GLU A 155 -0.03 8.34 8.07
C GLU A 155 -0.59 9.73 7.72
N CYS A 156 -1.57 10.23 8.48
CA CYS A 156 -2.12 11.59 8.31
C CYS A 156 -1.06 12.66 8.59
N LEU A 157 -0.34 12.53 9.71
CA LEU A 157 0.75 13.43 10.09
C LEU A 157 1.84 13.47 9.02
N ALA A 158 2.22 12.30 8.50
CA ALA A 158 3.18 12.14 7.41
C ALA A 158 2.70 12.86 6.14
N SER A 159 1.48 12.55 5.72
CA SER A 159 0.93 13.01 4.44
C SER A 159 0.70 14.52 4.42
N TRP A 160 0.45 15.12 5.58
CA TRP A 160 0.28 16.58 5.73
C TRP A 160 1.56 17.30 6.17
N LYS A 161 2.66 16.57 6.36
CA LYS A 161 3.98 17.08 6.78
C LYS A 161 3.93 17.91 8.07
N LEU A 162 3.25 17.39 9.08
CA LEU A 162 3.06 18.09 10.36
C LEU A 162 4.28 17.93 11.27
N THR A 163 5.26 18.82 11.12
CA THR A 163 6.54 18.80 11.85
C THR A 163 6.39 18.91 13.36
N ALA A 164 5.33 19.56 13.86
CA ALA A 164 5.07 19.69 15.30
C ALA A 164 4.81 18.35 16.00
N ALA A 165 4.45 17.28 15.26
CA ALA A 165 4.27 15.94 15.82
C ALA A 165 5.55 15.11 15.87
N MET A 166 6.70 15.67 15.43
CA MET A 166 7.98 14.96 15.38
C MET A 166 8.39 14.32 16.71
N PRO A 167 8.32 15.02 17.87
CA PRO A 167 8.76 14.42 19.14
C PRO A 167 7.96 13.17 19.52
N GLU A 168 6.65 13.19 19.25
CA GLU A 168 5.76 12.06 19.55
C GLU A 168 6.02 10.87 18.60
N LEU A 169 6.21 11.15 17.31
CA LEU A 169 6.57 10.13 16.31
C LEU A 169 7.93 9.48 16.62
N GLN A 170 8.94 10.25 17.05
CA GLN A 170 10.24 9.72 17.48
C GLN A 170 10.10 8.82 18.72
N ALA A 171 9.33 9.25 19.71
CA ALA A 171 9.07 8.46 20.91
C ALA A 171 8.38 7.12 20.58
N ILE A 172 7.48 7.11 19.60
CA ILE A 172 6.83 5.89 19.12
C ILE A 172 7.82 5.00 18.37
N ALA A 173 8.56 5.55 17.40
CA ALA A 173 9.49 4.79 16.56
C ALA A 173 10.59 4.08 17.38
N THR A 174 11.10 4.74 18.43
CA THR A 174 12.19 4.25 19.28
C THR A 174 11.73 3.40 20.47
N SER A 175 10.44 3.31 20.74
CA SER A 175 9.91 2.52 21.87
C SER A 175 9.78 1.04 21.53
N SER A 176 10.62 0.19 22.13
CA SER A 176 10.53 -1.27 22.01
C SER A 176 9.24 -1.87 22.61
N GLY A 177 8.52 -1.12 23.45
CA GLY A 177 7.24 -1.54 24.04
C GLY A 177 6.01 -1.25 23.16
N ARG A 178 6.17 -0.54 22.04
CA ARG A 178 5.07 -0.25 21.11
C ARG A 178 4.99 -1.34 20.03
N LEU A 179 3.78 -1.53 19.49
CA LEU A 179 3.53 -2.46 18.39
C LEU A 179 4.43 -2.14 17.20
N GLU A 180 5.12 -3.14 16.65
CA GLU A 180 6.04 -2.94 15.51
C GLU A 180 5.37 -2.25 14.32
N ALA A 181 4.13 -2.62 13.98
CA ALA A 181 3.38 -1.97 12.90
C ALA A 181 3.22 -0.45 13.11
N LEU A 182 2.97 -0.01 14.34
CA LEU A 182 2.89 1.41 14.68
C LEU A 182 4.27 2.09 14.64
N ARG A 183 5.33 1.39 15.10
CA ARG A 183 6.72 1.87 15.00
C ARG A 183 7.11 2.09 13.52
N LYS A 184 6.79 1.15 12.63
CA LYS A 184 7.00 1.25 11.18
C LYS A 184 6.24 2.44 10.58
N ALA A 185 4.98 2.64 10.97
CA ALA A 185 4.20 3.80 10.53
C ALA A 185 4.82 5.14 10.99
N ALA A 186 5.33 5.20 12.23
CA ALA A 186 6.04 6.36 12.74
C ALA A 186 7.36 6.61 11.99
N ILE A 187 8.13 5.55 11.66
CA ILE A 187 9.34 5.64 10.83
C ILE A 187 9.05 6.27 9.46
N LEU A 188 7.99 5.81 8.79
CA LEU A 188 7.56 6.38 7.51
C LEU A 188 7.13 7.85 7.66
N ALA A 189 6.47 8.19 8.77
CA ALA A 189 6.10 9.56 9.07
C ALA A 189 7.32 10.46 9.29
N LEU A 190 8.31 10.01 10.07
CA LEU A 190 9.57 10.73 10.28
C LEU A 190 10.30 10.96 8.95
N ALA A 191 10.34 9.96 8.08
CA ALA A 191 10.96 10.10 6.76
C ALA A 191 10.23 11.10 5.85
N ALA A 192 8.90 11.22 5.96
CA ALA A 192 8.12 12.21 5.23
C ALA A 192 8.35 13.66 5.72
N LEU A 193 8.71 13.84 7.00
CA LEU A 193 9.06 15.15 7.58
C LEU A 193 10.44 15.63 7.15
N ASP A 194 11.40 14.71 6.99
CA ASP A 194 12.74 14.95 6.42
C ASP A 194 13.52 16.13 7.06
N SER A 195 13.68 16.09 8.38
CA SER A 195 14.61 16.96 9.12
C SER A 195 15.91 16.23 9.48
N ASP A 196 16.97 16.97 9.79
CA ASP A 196 18.24 16.38 10.25
C ASP A 196 18.04 15.51 11.51
N GLU A 197 17.16 15.92 12.40
CA GLU A 197 16.82 15.14 13.60
C GLU A 197 16.13 13.82 13.25
N THR A 198 15.13 13.85 12.35
CA THR A 198 14.46 12.63 11.89
C THR A 198 15.43 11.69 11.16
N ARG A 199 16.34 12.23 10.34
CA ARG A 199 17.37 11.46 9.65
C ARG A 199 18.30 10.76 10.64
N ASN A 200 18.73 11.44 11.70
CA ASN A 200 19.56 10.85 12.74
C ASN A 200 18.82 9.73 13.48
N THR A 201 17.55 9.92 13.83
CA THR A 201 16.72 8.86 14.43
C THR A 201 16.60 7.64 13.50
N LEU A 202 16.37 7.86 12.20
CA LEU A 202 16.26 6.78 11.21
C LEU A 202 17.59 6.03 11.03
N GLN A 203 18.73 6.74 11.04
CA GLN A 203 20.05 6.12 10.98
C GLN A 203 20.32 5.23 12.20
N ASP A 204 19.98 5.70 13.40
CA ASP A 204 20.12 4.93 14.63
C ASP A 204 19.25 3.67 14.62
N LEU A 205 17.97 3.81 14.26
CA LEU A 205 17.06 2.66 14.11
C LEU A 205 17.53 1.68 13.03
N ALA A 206 18.08 2.16 11.92
CA ALA A 206 18.57 1.29 10.85
C ALA A 206 19.83 0.50 11.27
N ALA A 207 20.68 1.07 12.13
CA ALA A 207 21.95 0.48 12.52
C ALA A 207 21.89 -0.36 13.80
N ASN A 208 21.09 0.06 14.79
CA ASN A 208 21.18 -0.41 16.18
C ASN A 208 19.90 -1.11 16.70
N GLU A 209 18.77 -1.00 16.01
CA GLU A 209 17.53 -1.65 16.43
C GLU A 209 17.61 -3.18 16.32
N THR A 210 17.12 -3.87 17.34
CA THR A 210 17.16 -5.34 17.40
C THR A 210 15.95 -6.00 16.73
N ALA A 211 14.79 -5.33 16.71
CA ALA A 211 13.65 -5.80 15.94
C ALA A 211 13.97 -5.68 14.44
N GLU A 212 14.22 -6.83 13.80
CA GLU A 212 14.62 -6.91 12.39
C GLU A 212 13.61 -6.20 11.46
N SER A 213 12.33 -6.32 11.78
CA SER A 213 11.23 -5.72 11.02
C SER A 213 11.27 -4.17 11.07
N VAL A 214 11.66 -3.60 12.22
CA VAL A 214 11.71 -2.15 12.45
C VAL A 214 12.99 -1.54 11.88
N SER A 215 14.13 -2.21 12.05
CA SER A 215 15.39 -1.81 11.42
C SER A 215 15.29 -1.84 9.88
N ALA A 216 14.65 -2.87 9.31
CA ALA A 216 14.37 -2.94 7.87
C ALA A 216 13.55 -1.74 7.37
N ALA A 217 12.49 -1.38 8.10
CA ALA A 217 11.67 -0.22 7.77
C ALA A 217 12.47 1.08 7.84
N ALA A 218 13.36 1.24 8.82
CA ALA A 218 14.24 2.41 8.93
C ALA A 218 15.25 2.49 7.77
N VAL A 219 15.85 1.35 7.38
CA VAL A 219 16.72 1.26 6.20
C VAL A 219 15.96 1.68 4.95
N ALA A 220 14.79 1.10 4.70
CA ALA A 220 13.95 1.41 3.54
C ALA A 220 13.55 2.89 3.51
N ALA A 221 13.23 3.48 4.67
CA ALA A 221 12.88 4.88 4.82
C ALA A 221 14.06 5.84 4.56
N LEU A 222 15.31 5.40 4.80
CA LEU A 222 16.51 6.17 4.47
C LEU A 222 16.84 6.19 2.98
N VAL A 223 16.45 5.17 2.20
CA VAL A 223 16.76 5.08 0.77
C VAL A 223 16.40 6.35 -0.01
N PRO A 224 15.17 6.90 0.07
CA PRO A 224 14.83 8.11 -0.67
C PRO A 224 15.54 9.38 -0.17
N LEU A 225 16.00 9.41 1.09
CA LEU A 225 16.56 10.58 1.77
C LEU A 225 18.09 10.66 1.67
N GLN A 226 18.77 9.54 1.90
CA GLN A 226 20.23 9.42 1.99
C GLN A 226 20.69 8.12 1.32
N PRO A 227 20.50 7.95 0.00
CA PRO A 227 20.66 6.66 -0.67
C PRO A 227 22.09 6.08 -0.57
N GLN A 228 23.13 6.92 -0.58
CA GLN A 228 24.50 6.44 -0.40
C GLN A 228 24.75 5.89 1.01
N LEU A 229 24.21 6.54 2.04
CA LEU A 229 24.34 6.08 3.42
C LEU A 229 23.48 4.85 3.67
N ALA A 230 22.24 4.86 3.17
CA ALA A 230 21.33 3.72 3.22
C ALA A 230 21.97 2.48 2.59
N ALA A 231 22.64 2.61 1.44
CA ALA A 231 23.33 1.50 0.78
C ALA A 231 24.38 0.87 1.71
N LYS A 232 25.22 1.68 2.36
CA LYS A 232 26.24 1.20 3.31
C LYS A 232 25.62 0.47 4.51
N ILE A 233 24.61 1.08 5.14
CA ILE A 233 23.92 0.47 6.29
C ILE A 233 23.23 -0.84 5.87
N SER A 234 22.65 -0.88 4.68
CA SER A 234 21.96 -2.06 4.15
C SER A 234 22.87 -3.26 4.01
N ILE A 235 24.15 -3.09 3.67
CA ILE A 235 25.07 -4.24 3.56
C ILE A 235 25.28 -4.91 4.91
N GLU A 236 25.54 -4.11 5.95
CA GLU A 236 25.71 -4.61 7.32
C GLU A 236 24.42 -5.22 7.86
N TRP A 237 23.27 -4.61 7.54
CA TRP A 237 21.96 -5.12 7.89
C TRP A 237 21.67 -6.47 7.20
N LEU A 238 21.86 -6.56 5.87
CA LEU A 238 21.65 -7.78 5.09
C LEU A 238 22.55 -8.93 5.57
N ARG A 239 23.80 -8.64 5.97
CA ARG A 239 24.73 -9.65 6.50
C ARG A 239 24.21 -10.32 7.79
N LYS A 240 23.47 -9.57 8.61
CA LYS A 240 22.95 -10.02 9.92
C LYS A 240 21.50 -10.51 9.85
N SER A 241 20.77 -10.09 8.82
CA SER A 241 19.36 -10.37 8.62
C SER A 241 19.08 -11.87 8.50
N THR A 242 18.01 -12.31 9.15
CA THR A 242 17.52 -13.70 9.11
C THR A 242 16.15 -13.84 8.47
N SER A 243 15.45 -12.72 8.20
CA SER A 243 14.11 -12.67 7.60
C SER A 243 14.17 -12.45 6.08
N PRO A 244 13.85 -13.47 5.26
CA PRO A 244 13.79 -13.31 3.80
C PRO A 244 12.80 -12.26 3.32
N GLU A 245 11.70 -12.07 4.06
CA GLU A 245 10.67 -11.07 3.76
C GLU A 245 11.26 -9.66 3.87
N GLU A 246 11.91 -9.35 4.99
CA GLU A 246 12.47 -8.02 5.23
C GLU A 246 13.69 -7.73 4.34
N GLN A 247 14.48 -8.75 3.99
CA GLN A 247 15.53 -8.63 2.96
C GLN A 247 14.93 -8.21 1.62
N GLY A 248 13.82 -8.83 1.23
CA GLY A 248 13.08 -8.46 0.03
C GLY A 248 12.60 -7.01 0.08
N HIS A 249 12.01 -6.58 1.20
CA HIS A 249 11.55 -5.21 1.39
C HIS A 249 12.67 -4.17 1.26
N VAL A 250 13.82 -4.40 1.90
CA VAL A 250 14.98 -3.49 1.81
C VAL A 250 15.45 -3.38 0.37
N VAL A 251 15.63 -4.50 -0.34
CA VAL A 251 16.07 -4.49 -1.74
C VAL A 251 15.05 -3.79 -2.64
N GLN A 252 13.76 -4.04 -2.45
CA GLN A 252 12.70 -3.36 -3.19
C GLN A 252 12.71 -1.84 -2.99
N ALA A 253 13.04 -1.34 -1.79
CA ALA A 253 13.15 0.10 -1.53
C ALA A 253 14.22 0.76 -2.43
N PHE A 254 15.38 0.11 -2.63
CA PHE A 254 16.39 0.58 -3.58
C PHE A 254 15.87 0.55 -5.01
N LEU A 255 15.19 -0.52 -5.41
CA LEU A 255 14.62 -0.62 -6.76
C LEU A 255 13.61 0.51 -7.02
N GLN A 256 12.80 0.92 -6.04
CA GLN A 256 11.81 1.98 -6.24
C GLN A 256 12.42 3.39 -6.44
N LYS A 257 13.68 3.62 -6.05
CA LYS A 257 14.36 4.92 -6.15
C LYS A 257 15.34 4.94 -7.32
N GLN A 258 15.13 5.87 -8.27
CA GLN A 258 16.05 6.05 -9.40
C GLN A 258 17.49 6.25 -8.94
N GLY A 259 18.42 5.48 -9.53
CA GLY A 259 19.86 5.53 -9.24
C GLY A 259 20.29 4.85 -7.93
N ALA A 260 19.36 4.48 -7.04
CA ALA A 260 19.70 3.78 -5.81
C ALA A 260 20.21 2.33 -6.02
N PRO A 261 19.76 1.55 -7.04
CA PRO A 261 20.32 0.23 -7.33
C PRO A 261 21.83 0.27 -7.62
N ASP A 262 22.30 1.27 -8.37
CA ASP A 262 23.74 1.47 -8.67
C ASP A 262 24.55 1.77 -7.40
N LEU A 263 23.96 2.47 -6.44
CA LEU A 263 24.60 2.77 -5.15
C LEU A 263 24.69 1.53 -4.27
N LEU A 264 23.64 0.70 -4.26
CA LEU A 264 23.66 -0.59 -3.57
C LEU A 264 24.70 -1.53 -4.20
N ALA A 265 24.77 -1.58 -5.53
CA ALA A 265 25.78 -2.34 -6.26
C ALA A 265 27.20 -1.87 -5.92
N SER A 266 27.41 -0.55 -5.88
CA SER A 266 28.70 0.04 -5.53
C SER A 266 29.11 -0.29 -4.09
N ALA A 267 28.15 -0.29 -3.15
CA ALA A 267 28.40 -0.66 -1.76
C ALA A 267 28.77 -2.15 -1.58
N LEU A 268 28.42 -3.01 -2.55
CA LEU A 268 28.71 -4.44 -2.54
C LEU A 268 30.10 -4.80 -3.12
N SER A 269 30.76 -3.89 -3.85
CA SER A 269 31.93 -4.19 -4.70
C SER A 269 33.07 -4.96 -4.02
N ASP A 270 33.27 -4.75 -2.71
CA ASP A 270 34.30 -5.42 -1.89
C ASP A 270 33.71 -6.12 -0.65
N GLN A 271 32.40 -6.42 -0.68
CA GLN A 271 31.67 -6.98 0.44
C GLN A 271 31.21 -8.40 0.11
N THR A 272 31.19 -9.25 1.13
CA THR A 272 30.58 -10.57 1.06
C THR A 272 29.22 -10.59 1.74
N LEU A 273 28.29 -11.37 1.20
CA LEU A 273 27.01 -11.67 1.83
C LEU A 273 26.90 -13.19 2.03
N PRO A 274 26.13 -13.64 3.03
CA PRO A 274 25.71 -15.05 3.07
C PRO A 274 25.02 -15.42 1.75
N GLU A 275 25.35 -16.60 1.21
CA GLU A 275 24.88 -17.03 -0.11
C GLU A 275 23.34 -16.97 -0.24
N ASP A 276 22.62 -17.40 0.79
CA ASP A 276 21.15 -17.39 0.79
C ASP A 276 20.56 -15.98 0.80
N VAL A 277 21.18 -15.03 1.54
CA VAL A 277 20.80 -13.61 1.54
C VAL A 277 21.00 -13.01 0.15
N ALA A 278 22.15 -13.28 -0.47
CA ALA A 278 22.43 -12.81 -1.82
C ALA A 278 21.45 -13.39 -2.85
N LYS A 279 21.05 -14.66 -2.72
CA LYS A 279 20.00 -15.28 -3.56
C LYS A 279 18.64 -14.62 -3.35
N ILE A 280 18.25 -14.28 -2.12
CA ILE A 280 16.99 -13.58 -1.82
C ILE A 280 16.98 -12.19 -2.45
N ALA A 281 18.08 -11.45 -2.30
CA ALA A 281 18.24 -10.15 -2.95
C ALA A 281 18.18 -10.27 -4.47
N LEU A 282 18.88 -11.24 -5.07
CA LEU A 282 18.87 -11.49 -6.52
C LEU A 282 17.49 -11.84 -7.04
N ARG A 283 16.73 -12.67 -6.31
CA ARG A 283 15.31 -12.98 -6.64
C ARG A 283 14.45 -11.73 -6.59
N SER A 284 14.68 -10.84 -5.63
CA SER A 284 13.95 -9.57 -5.51
C SER A 284 14.23 -8.64 -6.70
N VAL A 285 15.48 -8.58 -7.16
CA VAL A 285 15.87 -7.79 -8.35
C VAL A 285 15.27 -8.39 -9.62
N THR A 286 15.51 -9.68 -9.87
CA THR A 286 15.03 -10.35 -11.10
C THR A 286 13.50 -10.44 -11.17
N GLY A 287 12.83 -10.68 -10.04
CA GLY A 287 11.38 -10.70 -9.95
C GLY A 287 10.72 -9.33 -10.11
N SER A 288 11.47 -8.23 -10.02
CA SER A 288 10.94 -6.87 -10.22
C SER A 288 10.68 -6.53 -11.70
N GLY A 289 11.20 -7.33 -12.64
CA GLY A 289 11.13 -7.05 -14.07
C GLY A 289 12.02 -5.89 -14.55
N ARG A 290 12.90 -5.36 -13.67
CA ARG A 290 13.85 -4.28 -14.01
C ARG A 290 15.19 -4.83 -14.47
N GLU A 291 15.77 -4.18 -15.47
CA GLU A 291 17.13 -4.49 -15.93
C GLU A 291 18.17 -3.78 -15.06
N GLU A 292 18.67 -4.48 -14.05
CA GLU A 292 19.68 -3.95 -13.11
C GLU A 292 21.00 -4.77 -13.19
N PRO A 293 21.69 -4.83 -14.34
CA PRO A 293 22.81 -5.75 -14.56
C PRO A 293 23.99 -5.52 -13.61
N LYS A 294 24.25 -4.27 -13.21
CA LYS A 294 25.31 -3.94 -12.24
C LYS A 294 24.99 -4.51 -10.86
N LEU A 295 23.76 -4.34 -10.40
CA LEU A 295 23.32 -4.85 -9.10
C LEU A 295 23.26 -6.38 -9.11
N ILE A 296 22.78 -6.99 -10.19
CA ILE A 296 22.80 -8.45 -10.37
C ILE A 296 24.23 -8.97 -10.25
N ALA A 297 25.18 -8.42 -11.01
CA ALA A 297 26.57 -8.84 -10.97
C ALA A 297 27.19 -8.69 -9.57
N ALA A 298 26.95 -7.56 -8.91
CA ALA A 298 27.45 -7.29 -7.57
C ALA A 298 26.88 -8.27 -6.53
N LEU A 299 25.58 -8.59 -6.59
CA LEU A 299 24.95 -9.57 -5.70
C LEU A 299 25.47 -10.99 -5.96
N THR A 300 25.64 -11.38 -7.23
CA THR A 300 26.23 -12.67 -7.62
C THR A 300 27.64 -12.82 -7.05
N GLN A 301 28.48 -11.79 -7.21
CA GLN A 301 29.84 -11.78 -6.69
C GLN A 301 29.86 -11.81 -5.15
N ALA A 302 29.10 -10.93 -4.49
CA ALA A 302 29.07 -10.81 -3.04
C ALA A 302 28.59 -12.10 -2.35
N GLY A 303 27.63 -12.80 -2.95
CA GLY A 303 27.12 -14.07 -2.44
C GLY A 303 27.96 -15.29 -2.82
N GLY A 304 29.03 -15.13 -3.61
CA GLY A 304 29.77 -16.25 -4.17
C GLY A 304 28.90 -17.18 -5.03
N ILE A 305 27.84 -16.65 -5.64
CA ILE A 305 26.85 -17.44 -6.36
C ILE A 305 27.47 -17.90 -7.67
N ARG A 306 27.89 -19.16 -7.69
CA ARG A 306 28.33 -19.80 -8.93
C ARG A 306 27.10 -20.16 -9.74
N SER A 307 26.89 -19.44 -10.84
CA SER A 307 25.93 -19.84 -11.88
C SER A 307 26.50 -20.95 -12.75
N GLU A 308 27.16 -21.93 -12.15
CA GLU A 308 27.42 -23.17 -12.85
C GLU A 308 26.10 -23.95 -12.83
N PRO A 309 25.57 -24.33 -14.00
CA PRO A 309 24.56 -25.38 -14.02
C PRO A 309 25.12 -26.51 -13.17
N LYS A 310 24.34 -27.03 -12.22
CA LYS A 310 24.73 -28.21 -11.48
C LYS A 310 24.77 -29.37 -12.49
N LEU A 311 25.89 -29.50 -13.19
CA LEU A 311 26.10 -30.49 -14.22
C LEU A 311 26.18 -31.82 -13.49
N LEU A 312 25.14 -32.62 -13.65
CA LEU A 312 25.15 -33.98 -13.16
C LEU A 312 26.33 -34.70 -13.82
N THR A 313 27.15 -35.37 -13.02
CA THR A 313 28.13 -36.31 -13.57
C THR A 313 27.41 -37.40 -14.39
N ALA A 314 28.12 -38.12 -15.25
CA ALA A 314 27.52 -39.21 -16.02
C ALA A 314 26.80 -40.25 -15.12
N ALA A 315 27.35 -40.52 -13.94
CA ALA A 315 26.74 -41.41 -12.95
C ALA A 315 25.45 -40.81 -12.35
N GLN A 316 25.47 -39.54 -11.94
CA GLN A 316 24.29 -38.86 -11.38
C GLN A 316 23.18 -38.66 -12.42
N MET A 317 23.54 -38.41 -13.68
CA MET A 317 22.58 -38.35 -14.79
C MET A 317 21.96 -39.72 -15.04
N ALA A 318 22.76 -40.79 -15.03
CA ALA A 318 22.25 -42.14 -15.18
C ALA A 318 21.30 -42.53 -14.02
N GLU A 319 21.63 -42.14 -12.79
CA GLU A 319 20.79 -42.31 -11.60
C GLU A 319 19.47 -41.55 -11.73
N MET A 320 19.52 -40.25 -12.06
CA MET A 320 18.31 -39.44 -12.28
C MET A 320 17.42 -40.01 -13.39
N VAL A 321 18.01 -40.47 -14.51
CA VAL A 321 17.27 -41.11 -15.60
C VAL A 321 16.64 -42.43 -15.15
N ALA A 322 17.34 -43.23 -14.34
CA ALA A 322 16.79 -44.46 -13.79
C ALA A 322 15.62 -44.18 -12.83
N GLU A 323 15.73 -43.15 -11.99
CA GLU A 323 14.66 -42.71 -11.09
C GLU A 323 13.44 -42.20 -11.86
N ILE A 324 13.63 -41.35 -12.87
CA ILE A 324 12.55 -40.88 -13.75
C ILE A 324 11.85 -42.04 -14.45
N ARG A 325 12.60 -43.05 -14.93
CA ARG A 325 12.02 -44.22 -15.59
C ARG A 325 11.27 -45.14 -14.61
N GLY A 326 11.74 -45.26 -13.38
CA GLY A 326 11.15 -46.16 -12.38
C GLY A 326 9.99 -45.55 -11.58
N GLN A 327 10.05 -44.24 -11.32
CA GLN A 327 9.15 -43.54 -10.39
C GLN A 327 8.50 -42.29 -11.00
N GLY A 328 8.89 -41.88 -12.20
CA GLY A 328 8.32 -40.72 -12.88
C GLY A 328 6.86 -40.95 -13.24
N ASP A 329 6.02 -39.96 -12.93
CA ASP A 329 4.60 -39.95 -13.29
C ASP A 329 4.31 -38.70 -14.14
N PRO A 330 4.09 -38.86 -15.46
CA PRO A 330 3.86 -37.72 -16.36
C PRO A 330 2.56 -36.97 -16.04
N ALA A 331 1.52 -37.67 -15.56
CA ALA A 331 0.24 -37.03 -15.20
C ALA A 331 0.41 -36.17 -13.94
N ARG A 332 1.18 -36.66 -12.94
CA ARG A 332 1.55 -35.87 -11.76
C ARG A 332 2.42 -34.67 -12.13
N GLY A 333 3.37 -34.83 -13.05
CA GLY A 333 4.20 -33.75 -13.56
C GLY A 333 3.38 -32.65 -14.23
N GLU A 334 2.43 -33.02 -15.10
CA GLU A 334 1.50 -32.08 -15.71
C GLU A 334 0.63 -31.37 -14.67
N ALA A 335 0.11 -32.10 -13.68
CA ALA A 335 -0.69 -31.52 -12.59
C ALA A 335 0.08 -30.46 -11.79
N ILE A 336 1.37 -30.72 -11.49
CA ILE A 336 2.26 -29.75 -10.84
C ILE A 336 2.48 -28.54 -11.75
N PHE A 337 2.80 -28.74 -13.02
CA PHE A 337 3.05 -27.65 -13.98
C PHE A 337 1.84 -26.72 -14.13
N ARG A 338 0.63 -27.26 -14.06
CA ARG A 338 -0.64 -26.54 -14.15
C ARG A 338 -1.09 -25.90 -12.84
N ARG A 339 -0.36 -26.08 -11.72
CA ARG A 339 -0.76 -25.47 -10.45
C ARG A 339 -0.76 -23.94 -10.55
N THR A 340 -1.85 -23.36 -10.07
CA THR A 340 -2.09 -21.91 -10.11
C THR A 340 -1.07 -21.11 -9.31
N ASP A 341 -0.52 -21.69 -8.24
CA ASP A 341 0.46 -21.05 -7.36
C ASP A 341 1.89 -21.02 -7.96
N LEU A 342 2.22 -21.93 -8.87
CA LEU A 342 3.50 -21.92 -9.59
C LEU A 342 3.48 -21.04 -10.83
N SER A 343 2.30 -20.76 -11.40
CA SER A 343 2.11 -19.88 -12.57
C SER A 343 2.90 -20.27 -13.84
N CYS A 344 3.58 -21.43 -13.89
CA CYS A 344 4.37 -21.87 -15.05
C CYS A 344 3.55 -21.90 -16.35
N PHE A 345 2.33 -22.46 -16.30
CA PHE A 345 1.43 -22.58 -17.46
C PHE A 345 0.92 -21.21 -17.99
N LYS A 346 1.07 -20.12 -17.23
CA LYS A 346 0.69 -18.77 -17.67
C LYS A 346 1.71 -18.13 -18.62
N CYS A 347 2.95 -18.62 -18.64
CA CYS A 347 4.02 -18.07 -19.46
C CYS A 347 4.65 -19.11 -20.40
N HIS A 348 4.43 -20.40 -20.14
CA HIS A 348 5.03 -21.50 -20.91
C HIS A 348 3.96 -22.50 -21.36
N ALA A 349 3.97 -22.81 -22.66
CA ALA A 349 3.08 -23.80 -23.26
C ALA A 349 3.63 -25.22 -23.13
N ILE A 350 2.75 -26.19 -22.90
CA ILE A 350 3.04 -27.62 -23.10
C ILE A 350 2.13 -28.13 -24.21
N GLY A 351 2.72 -28.67 -25.28
CA GLY A 351 1.95 -29.21 -26.41
C GLY A 351 1.10 -28.17 -27.14
N GLY A 352 1.47 -26.88 -27.08
CA GLY A 352 0.71 -25.78 -27.69
C GLY A 352 -0.49 -25.28 -26.86
N ALA A 353 -0.71 -25.82 -25.66
CA ALA A 353 -1.68 -25.31 -24.71
C ALA A 353 -0.97 -24.58 -23.56
N GLY A 354 -1.49 -23.41 -23.18
CA GLY A 354 -0.85 -22.50 -22.21
C GLY A 354 0.08 -21.51 -22.89
N GLY A 355 0.76 -20.69 -22.07
CA GLY A 355 1.48 -19.51 -22.54
C GLY A 355 0.57 -18.30 -22.73
#